data_AF-A0A2G6NP53-F1
#
_entry.id   AF-A0A2G6NP53-F1
#
_cell.length_a   1.000
_cell.length_b   1.000
_cell.length_c   1.000
_cell.angle_alpha   90.00
_cell.angle_beta   90.00
_cell.angle_gamma   90.00
#
_symmetry.space_group_name_H-M   'P 1'
#
loop_
_entity.id
_entity.type
_entity.pdbx_description
1 polymer ?
#
loop_
_entity_poly.entity_id
_entity_poly.type
_entity_poly.pdbx_seq_one_letter_code
_entity_poly.pdbx_strand_id
1 'polypeptide(L)'
;VQGMRSKKEFVEFGKALKAWNTKILYISENISAKAMFYVEQYCLSHSMQLADALIGATATTYSFPIMTGNNKHYKMLKGLQVKLFRP
;
A
#
# COMPACT_ATOMS: atom_id res chain seq x y z
N VAL A 1 -12.56 -5.91 0.91
CA VAL A 1 -11.09 -5.74 1.05
C VAL A 1 -10.49 -7.12 1.05
N GLN A 2 -9.44 -7.37 0.26
CA GLN A 2 -8.82 -8.69 0.21
C GLN A 2 -8.18 -9.03 1.57
N GLY A 3 -8.14 -10.33 1.92
CA GLY A 3 -7.53 -10.84 3.14
C GLY A 3 -8.40 -10.84 4.40
N MET A 4 -9.61 -10.26 4.36
CA MET A 4 -10.56 -10.35 5.48
C MET A 4 -11.20 -11.74 5.59
N ARG A 5 -11.39 -12.22 6.82
CA ARG A 5 -11.85 -13.58 7.12
C ARG A 5 -13.36 -13.71 7.25
N SER A 6 -14.08 -12.59 7.43
CA SER A 6 -15.54 -12.61 7.56
C SER A 6 -16.22 -11.31 7.15
N LYS A 7 -17.53 -11.37 6.90
CA LYS A 7 -18.38 -10.20 6.67
C LYS A 7 -18.39 -9.24 7.87
N LYS A 8 -18.28 -9.78 9.09
CA LYS A 8 -18.18 -8.99 10.31
C LYS A 8 -16.91 -8.12 10.31
N GLU A 9 -15.76 -8.70 9.99
CA GLU A 9 -14.50 -7.94 9.88
C GLU A 9 -14.58 -6.84 8.81
N PHE A 10 -15.22 -7.12 7.68
CA PHE A 10 -15.43 -6.12 6.63
C PHE A 10 -16.26 -4.92 7.08
N VAL A 11 -17.35 -5.17 7.80
CA VAL A 11 -18.21 -4.10 8.33
C VAL A 11 -17.47 -3.27 9.40
N GLU A 12 -16.79 -3.94 10.34
CA GLU A 12 -16.05 -3.25 11.40
C GLU A 12 -14.89 -2.41 10.86
N PHE A 13 -14.15 -2.91 9.86
CA PHE A 13 -13.11 -2.14 9.19
C PHE A 13 -13.67 -0.90 8.50
N GLY A 14 -14.81 -1.02 7.81
CA GLY A 14 -15.49 0.11 7.19
C GLY A 14 -15.89 1.19 8.21
N LYS A 15 -16.34 0.80 9.41
CA LYS A 15 -16.62 1.73 10.51
C LYS A 15 -15.34 2.41 11.01
N ALA A 16 -14.26 1.66 11.20
CA ALA A 16 -12.98 2.18 11.65
C ALA A 16 -12.43 3.24 10.69
N LEU A 17 -12.44 2.98 9.37
CA LEU A 17 -12.01 3.94 8.35
C LEU A 17 -12.79 5.27 8.43
N LYS A 18 -14.11 5.19 8.63
CA LYS A 18 -14.97 6.37 8.81
C LYS A 18 -14.65 7.11 10.10
N ALA A 19 -14.50 6.39 11.21
CA ALA A 19 -14.17 6.97 12.51
C ALA A 19 -12.80 7.69 12.50
N TRP A 20 -11.83 7.15 11.76
CA TRP A 20 -10.52 7.78 11.55
C TRP A 20 -10.54 8.94 10.55
N ASN A 21 -11.70 9.27 9.96
CA ASN A 21 -11.83 10.25 8.88
C ASN A 21 -10.82 9.97 7.73
N THR A 22 -10.68 8.70 7.35
CA THR A 22 -9.67 8.27 6.39
C THR A 22 -9.99 8.81 4.99
N LYS A 23 -9.04 9.52 4.39
CA LYS A 23 -9.16 10.01 3.01
C LYS A 23 -8.89 8.87 2.02
N ILE A 24 -9.75 8.73 1.03
CA ILE A 24 -9.54 7.83 -0.12
C ILE A 24 -8.77 8.58 -1.20
N LEU A 25 -7.64 8.01 -1.63
CA LEU A 25 -6.88 8.49 -2.78
C LEU A 25 -7.13 7.56 -3.96
N TYR A 26 -7.62 8.11 -5.06
CA TYR A 26 -7.85 7.36 -6.27
C TYR A 26 -6.55 7.15 -7.06
N ILE A 27 -6.50 6.05 -7.80
CA ILE A 27 -5.38 5.73 -8.68
C ILE A 27 -5.42 6.70 -9.86
N SER A 28 -4.41 7.57 -9.95
CA SER A 28 -4.17 8.41 -11.12
C SER A 28 -3.30 7.68 -12.15
N GLU A 29 -3.21 8.22 -13.36
CA GLU A 29 -2.32 7.69 -14.40
C GLU A 29 -0.86 7.63 -13.93
N ASN A 30 -0.38 8.66 -13.22
CA ASN A 30 0.96 8.69 -12.64
C ASN A 30 1.18 7.57 -11.60
N ILE A 31 0.18 7.31 -10.74
CA ILE A 31 0.24 6.21 -9.76
C ILE A 31 0.26 4.87 -10.50
N SER A 32 -0.57 4.71 -11.54
CA SER A 32 -0.63 3.51 -12.36
C SER A 32 0.71 3.22 -13.05
N ALA A 33 1.28 4.21 -13.74
CA ALA A 33 2.55 4.09 -14.44
C ALA A 33 3.70 3.72 -13.49
N LYS A 34 3.78 4.36 -12.32
CA LYS A 34 4.79 4.02 -11.30
C LYS A 34 4.59 2.62 -10.71
N ALA A 35 3.35 2.20 -10.48
CA ALA A 35 3.07 0.87 -9.99
C ALA A 35 3.48 -0.20 -11.00
N MET A 36 3.19 0.00 -12.29
CA MET A 36 3.68 -0.88 -13.36
C MET A 36 5.21 -0.97 -13.35
N PHE A 37 5.90 0.17 -13.29
CA PHE A 37 7.35 0.20 -13.17
C PHE A 37 7.86 -0.60 -11.96
N TYR A 38 7.26 -0.43 -10.77
CA TYR A 38 7.67 -1.20 -9.59
C TYR A 38 7.46 -2.71 -9.74
N VAL A 39 6.36 -3.14 -10.36
CA VAL A 39 6.13 -4.56 -10.64
C VAL A 39 7.18 -5.08 -11.62
N GLU A 40 7.40 -4.40 -12.75
CA GLU A 40 8.40 -4.80 -13.75
C GLU A 40 9.80 -4.93 -13.16
N GLN A 41 10.20 -3.99 -12.30
CA GLN A 41 11.53 -3.99 -11.70
C GLN A 41 11.69 -5.02 -10.56
N TYR A 42 10.64 -5.26 -9.77
CA TYR A 42 10.77 -5.95 -8.48
C TYR A 42 9.91 -7.20 -8.29
N CYS A 43 9.11 -7.61 -9.28
CA CYS A 43 8.26 -8.80 -9.19
C CYS A 43 9.10 -10.07 -8.94
N LEU A 44 10.18 -10.28 -9.70
CA LEU A 44 11.01 -11.48 -9.58
C LEU A 44 12.03 -11.40 -8.43
N SER A 45 12.57 -10.22 -8.15
CA SER A 45 13.65 -10.04 -7.18
C SER A 45 13.16 -9.87 -5.74
N HIS A 46 11.97 -9.30 -5.55
CA HIS A 46 11.45 -8.98 -4.23
C HIS A 46 9.96 -9.28 -4.07
N SER A 47 9.40 -10.10 -4.96
CA SER A 47 7.99 -10.50 -4.93
C SER A 47 7.02 -9.33 -4.89
N MET A 48 7.36 -8.21 -5.54
CA MET A 48 6.49 -7.03 -5.62
C MET A 48 5.24 -7.36 -6.43
N GLN A 49 4.10 -7.46 -5.74
CA GLN A 49 2.80 -7.70 -6.35
C GLN A 49 2.07 -6.38 -6.63
N LEU A 50 1.07 -6.43 -7.52
CA LEU A 50 0.34 -5.23 -7.96
C LEU A 50 -0.23 -4.40 -6.80
N ALA A 51 -0.78 -5.04 -5.77
CA ALA A 51 -1.34 -4.34 -4.62
C ALA A 51 -0.27 -3.54 -3.84
N ASP A 52 0.88 -4.16 -3.55
CA ASP A 52 2.00 -3.48 -2.87
C ASP A 52 2.61 -2.39 -3.76
N ALA A 53 2.73 -2.64 -5.06
CA ALA A 53 3.21 -1.67 -6.03
C ALA A 53 2.32 -0.43 -6.09
N LEU A 54 0.99 -0.60 -6.07
CA LEU A 54 0.03 0.51 -6.02
C LEU A 54 0.16 1.30 -4.72
N ILE A 55 0.23 0.63 -3.56
CA ILE A 55 0.41 1.30 -2.26
C ILE A 55 1.73 2.09 -2.26
N GLY A 56 2.83 1.48 -2.70
CA GLY A 56 4.13 2.11 -2.83
C GLY A 56 4.10 3.32 -3.78
N ALA A 57 3.51 3.18 -4.96
CA ALA A 57 3.40 4.24 -5.96
C ALA A 57 2.55 5.42 -5.49
N THR A 58 1.46 5.16 -4.77
CA THR A 58 0.66 6.22 -4.14
C THR A 58 1.48 6.94 -3.08
N ALA A 59 2.14 6.21 -2.19
CA ALA A 59 2.93 6.80 -1.11
C ALA A 59 4.09 7.65 -1.64
N THR A 60 4.84 7.16 -2.62
CA THR A 60 5.94 7.94 -3.22
C THR A 60 5.44 9.15 -4.01
N THR A 61 4.28 9.06 -4.67
CA THR A 61 3.69 10.19 -5.41
C THR A 61 3.27 11.33 -4.50
N TYR A 62 2.75 11.04 -3.32
CA TYR A 62 2.36 12.07 -2.34
C TYR A 62 3.42 12.33 -1.27
N SER A 63 4.59 11.69 -1.35
CA SER A 63 5.63 11.73 -0.30
C SER A 63 5.10 11.38 1.10
N PHE A 64 4.16 10.43 1.15
CA PHE A 64 3.59 9.93 2.40
C PHE A 64 4.41 8.76 2.94
N PRO A 65 4.57 8.65 4.28
CA PRO A 65 5.15 7.47 4.87
C PRO A 65 4.15 6.29 4.78
N ILE A 66 4.65 5.08 4.56
CA ILE A 66 3.87 3.85 4.71
C ILE A 66 4.05 3.32 6.12
N MET A 67 2.95 3.11 6.83
CA MET A 67 2.93 2.33 8.06
C MET A 67 2.56 0.88 7.73
N THR A 68 3.45 -0.08 7.99
CA THR A 68 3.23 -1.49 7.59
C THR A 68 3.92 -2.47 8.52
N GLY A 69 3.30 -3.64 8.70
CA GLY A 69 3.96 -4.81 9.29
C GLY A 69 4.85 -5.57 8.29
N ASN A 70 4.67 -5.34 6.98
CA ASN A 70 5.42 -6.01 5.94
C ASN A 70 6.63 -5.18 5.47
N ASN A 71 7.66 -5.16 6.31
CA ASN A 71 8.88 -4.37 6.07
C ASN A 71 9.59 -4.74 4.76
N LYS A 72 9.59 -6.02 4.36
CA LYS A 72 10.40 -6.51 3.24
C LYS A 72 9.93 -5.96 1.89
N HIS A 73 8.62 -5.75 1.73
CA HIS A 73 8.02 -5.39 0.44
C HIS A 73 8.29 -3.94 0.01
N TYR A 74 8.73 -3.06 0.92
CA TYR A 74 8.85 -1.63 0.63
C TYR A 74 10.30 -1.10 0.71
N LYS A 75 11.24 -1.90 1.22
CA LYS A 75 12.65 -1.48 1.41
C LYS A 75 13.39 -1.13 0.12
N MET A 76 13.02 -1.74 -1.00
CA MET A 76 13.65 -1.49 -2.31
C MET A 76 13.19 -0.17 -2.94
N LEU A 77 12.07 0.41 -2.50
CA LEU A 77 11.54 1.65 -3.04
C LEU A 77 12.30 2.84 -2.48
N LYS A 78 13.25 3.36 -3.27
CA LYS A 78 14.06 4.54 -2.89
C LYS A 78 13.18 5.75 -2.61
N GLY A 79 13.48 6.47 -1.55
CA GLY A 79 12.75 7.69 -1.15
C GLY A 79 11.43 7.43 -0.40
N LEU A 80 11.03 6.17 -0.23
CA LEU A 80 9.86 5.82 0.57
C LEU A 80 10.22 5.75 2.06
N GLN A 81 9.52 6.53 2.88
CA GLN A 81 9.63 6.43 4.32
C GLN A 81 8.74 5.29 4.83
N VAL A 82 9.35 4.29 5.48
CA VAL A 82 8.62 3.15 6.06
C VAL A 82 8.62 3.26 7.57
N LYS A 83 7.43 3.31 8.16
CA LYS A 83 7.20 3.21 9.61
C LYS A 83 6.78 1.79 9.92
N LEU A 84 7.64 1.04 10.61
CA LEU A 84 7.35 -0.35 10.96
C LEU A 84 6.24 -0.39 12.03
N PHE A 85 5.15 -1.08 11.71
CA PHE A 85 4.11 -1.41 12.68
C PHE A 85 4.35 -2.82 13.20
N ARG A 86 4.48 -2.96 14.52
CA ARG A 86 4.53 -4.26 15.21
C ARG A 86 3.20 -4.40 15.97
N PRO A 87 2.29 -5.28 15.53
CA PRO A 87 1.01 -5.50 16.19
C PRO A 87 1.16 -6.09 17.59
#